data_AF-A0A443KPZ0-F1
#
_entry.id   AF-A0A443KPZ0-F1
#
_cell.length_a   1.000
_cell.length_b   1.000
_cell.length_c   1.000
_cell.angle_alpha   90.00
_cell.angle_beta   90.00
_cell.angle_gamma   90.00
#
_symmetry.space_group_name_H-M   'P 1'
#
loop_
_entity.id
_entity.type
_entity.pdbx_description
1 polymer ?
#
loop_
_entity_poly.entity_id
_entity_poly.type
_entity_poly.pdbx_seq_one_letter_code
_entity_poly.pdbx_strand_id
1 'polypeptide(L)'
;MTAAPNFIDANEVAARLGMAPAVLRKRRLQLEERYGFPQPLPWALRPLKWRADQVEYWVQQHGLPRDAEVEVDPALIRSGKVRLLAEARRA
;
A
#
# COMPACT_ATOMS: atom_id res chain seq x y z
N MET A 1 -2.08 -11.78 27.01
CA MET A 1 -0.85 -10.95 26.98
C MET A 1 -1.02 -9.95 25.86
N THR A 2 -1.36 -8.70 26.16
CA THR A 2 -1.51 -7.64 25.15
C THR A 2 -0.10 -7.15 24.80
N ALA A 3 0.40 -7.52 23.62
CA ALA A 3 1.68 -7.04 23.13
C ALA A 3 1.68 -5.51 23.06
N ALA A 4 2.80 -4.87 23.38
CA ALA A 4 2.94 -3.42 23.24
C ALA A 4 2.62 -3.01 21.79
N PRO A 5 1.89 -1.90 21.57
CA PRO A 5 1.55 -1.46 20.22
C PRO A 5 2.84 -1.12 19.47
N ASN A 6 3.16 -1.92 18.45
CA ASN A 6 4.27 -1.65 17.55
C ASN A 6 3.86 -0.51 16.60
N PHE A 7 4.67 0.54 16.54
CA PHE A 7 4.38 1.71 15.70
C PHE A 7 5.34 1.75 14.52
N ILE A 8 4.79 1.89 13.32
CA ILE A 8 5.53 1.86 12.06
C ILE A 8 5.40 3.19 11.32
N ASP A 9 6.44 3.56 10.57
CA ASP A 9 6.47 4.81 9.80
C ASP A 9 5.91 4.62 8.37
N ALA A 10 5.86 5.72 7.62
CA ALA A 10 5.36 5.69 6.25
C ALA A 10 6.19 4.80 5.30
N ASN A 11 7.48 4.62 5.57
CA ASN A 11 8.34 3.79 4.73
C ASN A 11 8.03 2.31 4.96
N GLU A 12 7.88 1.92 6.23
CA GLU A 12 7.54 0.55 6.60
C GLU A 12 6.11 0.18 6.19
N VAL A 13 5.15 1.10 6.33
CA VAL A 13 3.80 0.92 5.78
C VAL A 13 3.85 0.71 4.27
N ALA A 14 4.62 1.51 3.54
CA ALA A 14 4.75 1.38 2.10
C ALA A 14 5.38 0.03 1.70
N ALA A 15 6.40 -0.43 2.44
CA ALA A 15 7.01 -1.74 2.24
C ALA A 15 6.00 -2.88 2.44
N ARG A 16 5.18 -2.80 3.50
CA ARG A 16 4.12 -3.79 3.79
C ARG A 16 3.02 -3.80 2.73
N LEU A 17 2.70 -2.64 2.15
CA LEU A 17 1.73 -2.53 1.05
C LEU A 17 2.34 -2.86 -0.32
N GLY A 18 3.65 -3.07 -0.40
CA GLY A 18 4.36 -3.36 -1.64
C GLY A 18 4.41 -2.18 -2.61
N MET A 19 4.38 -0.93 -2.12
CA MET A 19 4.42 0.28 -2.94
C MET A 19 5.54 1.24 -2.51
N ALA A 20 5.85 2.22 -3.35
CA ALA A 20 6.83 3.25 -2.98
C ALA A 20 6.25 4.21 -1.92
N PRO A 21 7.06 4.72 -0.97
CA PRO A 21 6.59 5.68 0.04
C PRO A 21 5.96 6.96 -0.54
N ALA A 22 6.44 7.41 -1.71
CA ALA A 22 5.86 8.54 -2.42
C ALA A 22 4.44 8.25 -2.94
N VAL A 23 4.18 7.01 -3.37
CA VAL A 23 2.85 6.57 -3.82
C VAL A 23 1.89 6.50 -2.64
N LEU A 24 2.33 5.94 -1.52
CA LEU A 24 1.56 5.92 -0.28
C LEU A 24 1.14 7.34 0.12
N ARG A 25 2.06 8.32 0.13
CA ARG A 25 1.73 9.71 0.50
C ARG A 25 0.67 10.33 -0.41
N LYS A 26 0.71 10.04 -1.71
CA LYS A 26 -0.28 10.54 -2.70
C LYS A 26 -1.64 9.86 -2.55
N ARG A 27 -1.65 8.53 -2.38
CA ARG A 27 -2.87 7.71 -2.31
C ARG A 27 -3.44 7.58 -0.90
N ARG A 28 -2.74 8.03 0.14
CA ARG A 28 -3.13 7.88 1.56
C ARG A 28 -4.56 8.33 1.81
N LEU A 29 -4.92 9.54 1.38
CA LEU A 29 -6.26 10.08 1.60
C LEU A 29 -7.33 9.21 0.93
N GLN A 30 -7.08 8.78 -0.30
CA GLN A 30 -7.96 7.86 -1.02
C GLN A 30 -8.08 6.49 -0.31
N LEU A 31 -6.98 5.97 0.22
CA LEU A 31 -6.95 4.72 1.00
C LEU A 31 -7.78 4.85 2.29
N GLU A 32 -7.64 5.97 3.00
CA GLU A 32 -8.39 6.27 4.22
C GLU A 32 -9.89 6.42 3.93
N GLU A 33 -10.27 7.22 2.93
CA GLU A 33 -11.67 7.54 2.63
C GLU A 33 -12.43 6.40 1.93
N ARG A 34 -11.79 5.73 0.96
CA ARG A 34 -12.46 4.75 0.08
C ARG A 34 -12.31 3.32 0.57
N TYR A 35 -11.19 3.01 1.23
CA TYR A 35 -10.85 1.64 1.62
C TYR A 35 -10.72 1.46 3.14
N GLY A 36 -11.04 2.49 3.92
CA GLY A 36 -10.98 2.41 5.39
C GLY A 36 -9.58 2.16 5.93
N PHE A 37 -8.54 2.61 5.22
CA PHE A 37 -7.15 2.42 5.65
C PHE A 37 -6.90 3.06 7.03
N PRO A 38 -6.08 2.44 7.90
CA PRO A 38 -5.82 2.97 9.23
C PRO A 38 -5.30 4.42 9.19
N GLN A 39 -5.92 5.28 9.99
CA GLN A 39 -5.45 6.65 10.15
C GLN A 39 -4.10 6.67 10.90
N PRO A 40 -3.21 7.60 10.54
CA PRO A 40 -2.00 7.83 11.32
C PRO A 40 -2.35 8.34 12.72
N LEU A 41 -1.43 8.13 13.66
CA LEU A 41 -1.56 8.61 15.03
C LEU A 41 -1.60 10.13 15.06
N PRO A 42 -2.61 10.74 15.72
CA PRO A 42 -2.84 12.19 15.68
C PRO A 42 -1.72 13.00 16.34
N TRP A 43 -0.98 12.41 17.28
CA TRP A 43 0.14 13.05 17.98
C TRP A 43 1.48 12.95 17.23
N ALA A 44 1.58 12.11 16.20
CA ALA A 44 2.79 11.92 15.41
C ALA A 44 2.67 12.64 14.06
N LEU A 45 2.73 13.97 14.09
CA LEU A 45 2.50 14.79 12.89
C LEU A 45 3.63 14.66 11.86
N ARG A 46 4.90 14.54 12.29
CA ARG A 46 6.07 14.27 11.43
C ARG A 46 7.18 13.52 12.18
N PRO A 47 7.63 12.35 11.70
CA PRO A 47 7.03 11.53 10.64
C PRO A 47 5.68 10.96 11.09
N LEU A 48 4.76 10.75 10.12
CA LEU A 48 3.51 10.05 10.37
C LEU A 48 3.80 8.64 10.86
N LYS A 49 3.04 8.18 11.86
CA LYS A 49 3.14 6.85 12.44
C LYS A 49 1.80 6.15 12.42
N TRP A 50 1.82 4.84 12.19
CA TRP A 50 0.64 3.98 12.23
C TRP A 50 0.84 2.88 13.27
N ARG A 51 -0.27 2.32 13.74
CA ARG A 51 -0.23 1.09 14.51
C ARG A 51 -0.01 -0.10 13.57
N ALA A 52 1.02 -0.90 13.83
CA ALA A 52 1.41 -2.02 12.99
C ALA A 52 0.29 -3.06 12.86
N ASP A 53 -0.39 -3.36 13.97
CA ASP A 53 -1.49 -4.33 14.02
C ASP A 53 -2.69 -3.91 13.17
N GLN A 54 -3.01 -2.62 13.14
CA GLN A 54 -4.09 -2.11 12.29
C GLN A 54 -3.73 -2.22 10.80
N VAL A 55 -2.48 -1.91 10.45
CA VAL A 55 -1.98 -2.02 9.07
C VAL A 55 -1.92 -3.48 8.64
N GLU A 56 -1.43 -4.38 9.50
CA GLU A 56 -1.42 -5.82 9.22
C GLU A 56 -2.83 -6.38 9.07
N TYR A 57 -3.74 -6.04 9.97
CA TYR A 57 -5.14 -6.46 9.88
C TYR A 57 -5.76 -5.98 8.57
N TRP A 58 -5.57 -4.71 8.21
CA TRP A 58 -6.08 -4.17 6.95
C TRP A 58 -5.50 -4.90 5.73
N VAL A 59 -4.20 -5.20 5.71
CA VAL A 59 -3.55 -5.98 4.65
C VAL A 59 -4.08 -7.42 4.59
N GLN A 60 -4.38 -8.03 5.73
CA GLN A 60 -4.98 -9.37 5.76
C GLN A 60 -6.41 -9.38 5.22
N GLN A 61 -7.19 -8.33 5.49
CA GLN A 61 -8.59 -8.23 5.04
C GLN A 61 -8.72 -7.86 3.56
N HIS A 62 -7.87 -6.95 3.07
CA HIS A 62 -7.95 -6.42 1.71
C HIS A 62 -6.93 -7.06 0.74
N GLY A 63 -6.01 -7.87 1.26
CA GLY A 63 -4.85 -8.34 0.52
C GLY A 63 -3.77 -7.26 0.37
N LEU A 64 -2.71 -7.60 -0.36
CA LEU A 64 -1.74 -6.60 -0.78
C LEU A 64 -2.35 -5.78 -1.93
N PRO A 65 -2.28 -4.43 -1.91
CA PRO A 65 -2.59 -3.61 -3.08
C PRO A 65 -1.62 -3.83 -4.26
N ARG A 66 -0.81 -4.90 -4.26
CA ARG A 66 0.08 -5.27 -5.37
C ARG A 66 -0.67 -5.45 -6.69
N ASP A 67 -2.00 -5.62 -6.64
CA ASP A 67 -2.89 -5.66 -7.81
C ASP A 67 -3.80 -4.42 -7.98
N ALA A 68 -3.67 -3.39 -7.12
CA ALA A 68 -4.32 -2.09 -7.31
C ALA A 68 -3.53 -1.27 -8.34
N GLU A 69 -3.58 -1.78 -9.57
CA GLU A 69 -3.19 -1.15 -10.81
C GLU A 69 -1.70 -0.77 -10.86
N VAL A 70 -0.92 -1.60 -11.55
CA VAL A 70 -0.19 -1.03 -12.68
C VAL A 70 -1.27 -0.29 -13.48
N GLU A 71 -1.49 0.98 -13.15
CA GLU A 71 -2.26 1.89 -13.98
C GLU A 71 -1.38 2.00 -15.22
N VAL A 72 -1.58 1.06 -16.15
CA VAL A 72 -0.85 1.07 -17.41
C VAL A 72 -1.35 2.33 -18.06
N ASP A 73 -0.54 3.37 -18.00
CA ASP A 73 -0.79 4.62 -18.70
C ASP A 73 -1.24 4.22 -20.12
N PRO A 74 -2.45 4.58 -20.58
CA PRO A 74 -2.92 4.18 -21.90
C PRO A 74 -1.97 4.65 -23.01
N ALA A 75 -1.13 5.66 -22.75
CA ALA A 75 -0.02 6.05 -23.63
C ALA A 75 1.08 4.97 -23.71
N LEU A 76 1.38 4.25 -22.63
CA LEU A 76 2.33 3.13 -22.61
C LEU A 76 1.80 1.90 -23.36
N ILE A 77 0.49 1.60 -23.27
CA ILE A 77 -0.14 0.52 -24.08
C ILE A 77 0.02 0.82 -25.57
N ARG A 78 -0.26 2.06 -25.96
CA ARG A 78 -0.17 2.52 -27.36
C ARG A 78 1.27 2.46 -27.91
N SER A 79 2.28 2.50 -27.02
CA SER A 79 3.70 2.43 -27.39
C SER A 79 4.24 1.01 -27.66
N GLY A 80 3.45 -0.04 -27.38
CA GLY A 80 3.82 -1.44 -27.65
C GLY A 80 4.96 -2.02 -26.79
N LYS A 81 5.39 -1.31 -25.72
CA LYS A 81 6.54 -1.71 -24.88
C LYS A 81 6.19 -2.58 -23.66
N VAL A 82 4.91 -2.92 -23.46
CA VAL A 82 4.48 -3.75 -22.33
C VAL A 82 4.10 -5.14 -22.84
N ARG A 83 4.93 -6.15 -22.52
CA ARG A 83 4.53 -7.56 -22.63
C ARG A 83 3.99 -8.01 -21.29
N LEU A 84 2.71 -8.42 -21.24
CA LEU A 84 2.09 -9.01 -20.06
C LEU A 84 2.81 -10.31 -19.70
N LEU A 85 3.35 -10.39 -18.49
CA LEU A 85 4.01 -11.56 -17.92
C LEU A 85 2.96 -12.61 -17.46
N ALA A 86 2.00 -12.95 -18.31
CA ALA A 86 0.91 -13.89 -17.99
C ALA A 86 1.31 -15.37 -18.17
N GLU A 87 2.56 -15.65 -18.58
CA GLU A 87 3.02 -17.00 -18.99
C GLU A 87 3.90 -17.73 -17.95
N ALA A 88 3.98 -17.27 -16.69
CA ALA A 88 4.82 -17.92 -15.68
C ALA A 88 4.12 -19.04 -14.86
N ARG A 89 2.91 -19.47 -15.23
CA ARG A 89 2.16 -20.50 -14.47
C ARG A 89 1.73 -21.72 -15.29
N ARG A 90 2.49 -22.06 -16.34
CA ARG A 90 2.26 -23.26 -17.16
C ARG A 90 3.54 -23.83 -17.80
N ALA A 91 4.61 -23.95 -17.02
CA ALA A 91 5.77 -24.77 -17.35
C ALA A 91 6.12 -25.67 -16.15
#